data_AF-A0A961BX77-F1
#
_entry.id   AF-A0A961BX77-F1
#
_cell.length_a   1.000
_cell.length_b   1.000
_cell.length_c   1.000
_cell.angle_alpha   90.00
_cell.angle_beta   90.00
_cell.angle_gamma   90.00
#
_symmetry.space_group_name_H-M   'P 1'
#
loop_
_entity.id
_entity.type
_entity.pdbx_description
1 polymer ?
#
loop_
_entity_poly.entity_id
_entity_poly.type
_entity_poly.pdbx_seq_one_letter_code
_entity_poly.pdbx_strand_id
1 'polypeptide(L)'
;MAQQWRGVIREYEERLPMLVGAPVVTLLEGGTPLIPVEKLSQRVGARVFVKFEGLNPTGSFKDRGMTTAISVAARAGAKAVICASTGNTSASAAAYATKAGMACGVLVPEGKIAMGKLSQA
;
A
#
# COMPACT_ATOMS: atom_id res chain seq x y z
N MET A 1 22.87 -15.18 6.10
CA MET A 1 22.55 -13.76 5.88
C MET A 1 21.04 -13.63 5.76
N ALA A 2 20.41 -12.67 6.42
CA ALA A 2 18.97 -12.46 6.26
C ALA A 2 18.70 -11.94 4.83
N GLN A 3 17.74 -12.53 4.14
CA GLN A 3 17.30 -12.03 2.83
C GLN A 3 16.63 -10.67 3.02
N GLN A 4 17.13 -9.63 2.35
CA GLN A 4 16.53 -8.30 2.41
C GLN A 4 15.18 -8.32 1.67
N TRP A 5 14.14 -7.75 2.28
CA TRP A 5 12.82 -7.58 1.68
C TRP A 5 12.87 -6.56 0.53
N ARG A 6 12.33 -6.91 -0.65
CA ARG A 6 12.45 -6.10 -1.88
C ARG A 6 11.13 -5.46 -2.34
N GLY A 7 10.08 -5.53 -1.53
CA GLY A 7 8.73 -5.04 -1.88
C GLY A 7 7.83 -6.12 -2.46
N VAL A 8 6.50 -5.95 -2.35
CA VAL A 8 5.49 -6.98 -2.69
C VAL A 8 5.69 -7.53 -4.10
N ILE A 9 5.90 -6.66 -5.09
CA ILE A 9 6.00 -7.08 -6.49
C ILE A 9 7.19 -8.03 -6.71
N ARG A 10 8.36 -7.73 -6.13
CA ARG A 10 9.57 -8.55 -6.33
C ARG A 10 9.55 -9.84 -5.53
N GLU A 11 8.88 -9.86 -4.38
CA GLU A 11 8.78 -11.07 -3.56
C GLU A 11 7.69 -12.04 -4.04
N TYR A 12 6.73 -11.55 -4.84
CA TYR A 12 5.63 -12.35 -5.36
C TYR A 12 5.48 -12.25 -6.88
N GLU A 13 6.57 -11.98 -7.60
CA GLU A 13 6.58 -11.76 -9.05
C GLU A 13 5.92 -12.92 -9.82
N GLU A 14 6.22 -14.15 -9.42
CA GLU A 14 5.63 -15.39 -9.98
C GLU A 14 4.10 -15.48 -9.84
N ARG A 15 3.49 -14.72 -8.91
CA ARG A 15 2.04 -14.66 -8.70
C ARG A 15 1.40 -13.41 -9.32
N LEU A 16 2.21 -12.53 -9.94
CA LEU A 16 1.78 -11.27 -10.53
C LEU A 16 2.15 -11.20 -12.02
N PRO A 17 1.67 -12.14 -12.86
CA PRO A 17 2.09 -12.23 -14.26
C PRO A 17 1.79 -10.96 -15.09
N MET A 18 0.78 -10.18 -14.69
CA MET A 18 0.45 -8.91 -15.35
C MET A 18 1.54 -7.82 -15.21
N LEU A 19 2.43 -7.97 -14.22
CA LEU A 19 3.50 -7.04 -13.93
C LEU A 19 4.86 -7.47 -14.50
N VAL A 20 4.95 -8.63 -15.14
CA VAL A 20 6.20 -9.09 -15.76
C VAL A 20 6.66 -8.06 -16.79
N GLY A 21 7.90 -7.57 -16.63
CA GLY A 21 8.51 -6.54 -17.46
C GLY A 21 7.99 -5.11 -17.24
N ALA A 22 7.05 -4.89 -16.30
CA ALA A 22 6.62 -3.55 -15.93
C ALA A 22 7.67 -2.84 -15.06
N PRO A 23 7.75 -1.48 -15.11
CA PRO A 23 8.50 -0.73 -14.10
C PRO A 23 7.96 -1.04 -12.71
N VAL A 24 8.84 -1.40 -11.77
CA VAL A 24 8.46 -1.71 -10.39
C VAL A 24 8.55 -0.44 -9.54
N VAL A 25 7.40 0.15 -9.20
CA VAL A 25 7.29 1.28 -8.28
C VAL A 25 7.00 0.76 -6.88
N THR A 26 8.02 0.69 -6.02
CA THR A 26 7.91 0.17 -4.65
C THR A 26 8.43 1.16 -3.62
N LEU A 27 7.84 1.13 -2.43
CA LEU A 27 8.34 1.77 -1.22
C LEU A 27 8.78 0.72 -0.17
N LEU A 28 9.06 -0.50 -0.64
CA LEU A 28 9.37 -1.69 0.16
C LEU A 28 8.20 -2.14 1.05
N GLU A 29 6.97 -1.89 0.59
CA GLU A 29 5.75 -2.34 1.24
C GLU A 29 5.64 -3.86 1.37
N GLY A 30 4.77 -4.32 2.26
CA GLY A 30 4.68 -5.73 2.62
C GLY A 30 5.69 -6.13 3.69
N GLY A 31 5.99 -7.43 3.78
CA GLY A 31 6.94 -7.94 4.80
C GLY A 31 6.51 -7.70 6.26
N THR A 32 5.27 -7.26 6.49
CA THR A 32 4.81 -6.79 7.80
C THR A 32 4.74 -7.91 8.85
N PRO A 33 4.89 -7.59 10.15
CA PRO A 33 4.83 -8.60 11.21
C PRO A 33 3.53 -9.39 11.26
N LEU A 34 3.64 -10.68 11.58
CA LEU A 34 2.53 -11.52 12.03
C LEU A 34 2.73 -11.75 13.54
N ILE A 35 1.99 -11.02 14.36
CA ILE A 35 2.22 -10.92 15.80
C ILE A 35 1.30 -11.89 16.53
N PRO A 36 1.80 -12.88 17.29
CA PRO A 36 0.96 -13.71 18.15
C PRO A 36 0.32 -12.85 19.25
N VAL A 37 -0.94 -13.15 19.59
CA VAL A 37 -1.66 -12.42 20.65
C VAL A 37 -2.15 -13.42 21.71
N GLU A 38 -1.31 -13.68 22.70
CA GLU A 38 -1.51 -14.78 23.66
C GLU A 38 -2.76 -14.57 24.51
N LYS A 39 -2.95 -13.36 25.05
CA LYS A 39 -4.12 -13.03 25.90
C LYS A 39 -5.44 -13.14 25.13
N LEU A 40 -5.45 -12.71 23.87
CA LEU A 40 -6.65 -12.84 23.02
C LEU A 40 -6.88 -14.30 22.65
N SER A 41 -5.81 -15.04 22.38
CA SER A 41 -5.87 -16.48 22.08
C SER A 41 -6.51 -17.27 23.23
N GLN A 42 -6.09 -17.00 24.46
CA GLN A 42 -6.69 -17.59 25.67
C GLN A 42 -8.17 -17.24 25.81
N ARG A 43 -8.52 -15.96 25.58
CA ARG A 43 -9.91 -15.47 25.71
C ARG A 43 -10.88 -16.12 24.73
N VAL A 44 -10.42 -16.45 23.51
CA VAL A 44 -11.29 -16.99 22.45
C VAL A 44 -11.15 -18.50 22.24
N GLY A 45 -10.23 -19.16 22.96
CA GLY A 45 -9.98 -20.60 22.82
C GLY A 45 -9.36 -21.01 21.48
N ALA A 46 -8.69 -20.09 20.78
CA ALA A 46 -8.07 -20.35 19.47
C ALA A 46 -6.74 -19.60 19.33
N ARG A 47 -5.85 -20.03 18.43
CA ARG A 47 -4.60 -19.29 18.14
C ARG A 47 -4.93 -18.03 17.34
N VAL A 48 -4.64 -16.87 17.91
CA VAL A 48 -4.89 -15.57 17.30
C VAL A 48 -3.58 -14.86 16.98
N PHE A 49 -3.52 -14.32 15.77
CA PHE A 49 -2.42 -13.51 15.28
C PHE A 49 -2.96 -12.19 14.71
N VAL A 50 -2.17 -11.12 14.82
CA VAL A 50 -2.42 -9.84 14.16
C VAL A 50 -1.43 -9.68 13.02
N LYS A 51 -1.95 -9.56 11.80
CA LYS A 51 -1.16 -9.10 10.65
C LYS A 51 -1.07 -7.58 10.70
N PHE A 52 0.05 -7.06 11.21
CA PHE A 52 0.18 -5.62 11.50
C PHE A 52 0.49 -4.83 10.22
N GLU A 53 -0.56 -4.46 9.50
CA GLU A 53 -0.46 -3.71 8.23
C GLU A 53 -0.17 -2.21 8.41
N GLY A 54 -0.20 -1.70 9.64
CA GLY A 54 0.15 -0.31 9.95
C GLY A 54 1.65 0.02 9.81
N LEU A 55 2.52 -0.98 9.61
CA LEU A 55 3.95 -0.78 9.35
C LEU A 55 4.30 -0.73 7.85
N ASN A 56 3.30 -0.71 6.97
CA ASN A 56 3.55 -0.34 5.58
C ASN A 56 3.93 1.15 5.47
N PRO A 57 4.61 1.58 4.38
CA PRO A 57 5.15 2.93 4.22
C PRO A 57 4.20 4.09 4.51
N THR A 58 2.93 3.99 4.09
CA THR A 58 1.91 5.03 4.36
C THR A 58 0.95 4.64 5.48
N GLY A 59 1.32 3.66 6.31
CA GLY A 59 0.57 3.26 7.49
C GLY A 59 -0.66 2.39 7.24
N SER A 60 -0.80 1.79 6.05
CA SER A 60 -1.92 0.87 5.79
C SER A 60 -1.64 -0.17 4.71
N PHE A 61 -2.48 -1.21 4.66
CA PHE A 61 -2.41 -2.25 3.63
C PHE A 61 -2.65 -1.75 2.19
N LYS A 62 -3.15 -0.52 2.01
CA LYS A 62 -3.43 0.04 0.67
C LYS A 62 -2.17 0.11 -0.19
N ASP A 63 -1.00 0.24 0.44
CA ASP A 63 0.30 0.23 -0.22
C ASP A 63 0.53 -1.02 -1.07
N ARG A 64 0.06 -2.18 -0.60
CA ARG A 64 0.18 -3.45 -1.33
C ARG A 64 -0.52 -3.42 -2.68
N GLY A 65 -1.67 -2.75 -2.76
CA GLY A 65 -2.39 -2.59 -4.03
C GLY A 65 -1.84 -1.42 -4.84
N MET A 66 -1.42 -0.36 -4.17
CA MET A 66 -0.97 0.86 -4.83
C MET A 66 0.35 0.67 -5.59
N THR A 67 1.28 -0.10 -5.02
CA THR A 67 2.51 -0.53 -5.72
C THR A 67 2.20 -1.15 -7.09
N THR A 68 1.21 -2.04 -7.14
CA THR A 68 0.76 -2.73 -8.36
C THR A 68 0.06 -1.77 -9.31
N ALA A 69 -0.90 -0.99 -8.81
CA ALA A 69 -1.68 -0.07 -9.63
C ALA A 69 -0.79 0.99 -10.31
N ILE A 70 0.15 1.56 -9.56
CA ILE A 70 1.06 2.58 -10.08
C ILE A 70 2.13 1.98 -11.00
N SER A 71 2.60 0.75 -10.73
CA SER A 71 3.49 0.03 -11.66
C SER A 71 2.80 -0.25 -13.01
N VAL A 72 1.51 -0.63 -12.99
CA VAL A 72 0.70 -0.76 -14.21
C VAL A 72 0.52 0.59 -14.90
N ALA A 73 0.21 1.65 -14.17
CA ALA A 73 0.07 3.00 -14.73
C ALA A 73 1.38 3.49 -15.37
N ALA A 74 2.53 3.19 -14.76
CA ALA A 74 3.84 3.53 -15.27
C ALA A 74 4.13 2.80 -16.58
N ARG A 75 3.80 1.50 -16.66
CA ARG A 75 3.87 0.73 -17.90
C ARG A 75 3.01 1.33 -19.02
N ALA A 76 1.83 1.85 -18.68
CA ALA A 76 0.93 2.51 -19.63
C ALA A 76 1.39 3.93 -20.01
N GLY A 77 2.49 4.44 -19.45
CA GLY A 77 2.98 5.80 -19.72
C GLY A 77 2.12 6.91 -19.10
N ALA A 78 1.30 6.57 -18.10
CA ALA A 78 0.43 7.53 -17.43
C ALA A 78 1.23 8.68 -16.81
N LYS A 79 0.67 9.89 -16.86
CA LYS A 79 1.26 11.10 -16.27
C LYS A 79 0.56 11.53 -14.99
N ALA A 80 -0.65 11.03 -14.77
CA ALA A 80 -1.45 11.32 -13.60
C ALA A 80 -2.29 10.12 -13.20
N VAL A 81 -2.62 10.06 -11.92
CA VAL A 81 -3.61 9.13 -11.35
C VAL A 81 -4.63 9.90 -10.54
N ILE A 82 -5.84 9.37 -10.45
CA ILE A 82 -6.93 9.99 -9.70
C ILE A 82 -7.59 8.95 -8.80
N CYS A 83 -7.94 9.33 -7.58
CA CYS A 83 -8.77 8.51 -6.71
C CYS A 83 -9.86 9.33 -6.02
N ALA A 84 -11.00 8.71 -5.77
CA ALA A 84 -12.05 9.27 -4.92
C ALA A 84 -11.97 8.61 -3.53
N SER A 85 -11.32 9.28 -2.58
CA SER A 85 -11.12 8.78 -1.22
C SER A 85 -10.68 9.90 -0.28
N THR A 86 -11.14 9.87 0.97
CA THR A 86 -10.79 10.86 2.01
C THR A 86 -9.84 10.29 3.07
N GLY A 87 -8.94 9.35 2.73
CA GLY A 87 -8.19 8.58 3.74
C GLY A 87 -7.08 7.70 3.16
N ASN A 88 -6.75 6.58 3.78
CA ASN A 88 -5.55 5.78 3.46
C ASN A 88 -5.27 5.51 1.96
N THR A 89 -6.31 5.36 1.13
CA THR A 89 -6.12 5.19 -0.33
C THR A 89 -5.53 6.42 -0.98
N SER A 90 -5.94 7.64 -0.59
CA SER A 90 -5.40 8.88 -1.14
C SER A 90 -3.96 9.11 -0.70
N ALA A 91 -3.64 8.83 0.56
CA ALA A 91 -2.28 8.88 1.08
C ALA A 91 -1.33 7.93 0.32
N SER A 92 -1.77 6.67 0.16
CA SER A 92 -1.04 5.68 -0.61
C SER A 92 -0.88 6.11 -2.08
N ALA A 93 -1.97 6.58 -2.72
CA ALA A 93 -1.94 7.03 -4.11
C ALA A 93 -0.96 8.19 -4.31
N ALA A 94 -0.99 9.20 -3.43
CA ALA A 94 -0.08 10.34 -3.48
C ALA A 94 1.39 9.92 -3.33
N ALA A 95 1.70 9.05 -2.36
CA ALA A 95 3.06 8.59 -2.11
C ALA A 95 3.65 7.81 -3.30
N TYR A 96 2.90 6.84 -3.84
CA TYR A 96 3.38 6.03 -4.96
C TYR A 96 3.38 6.79 -6.30
N ALA A 97 2.39 7.65 -6.55
CA ALA A 97 2.38 8.52 -7.72
C ALA A 97 3.61 9.44 -7.72
N THR A 98 3.92 10.05 -6.57
CA THR A 98 5.12 10.89 -6.41
C THR A 98 6.39 10.08 -6.67
N LYS A 99 6.49 8.86 -6.11
CA LYS A 99 7.63 7.95 -6.36
C LYS A 99 7.79 7.61 -7.85
N ALA A 100 6.68 7.53 -8.59
CA ALA A 100 6.66 7.23 -10.02
C ALA A 100 6.79 8.47 -10.92
N GLY A 101 6.89 9.68 -10.37
CA GLY A 101 6.92 10.92 -11.14
C GLY A 101 5.59 11.26 -11.83
N MET A 102 4.47 10.87 -11.23
CA MET A 102 3.11 11.15 -11.71
C MET A 102 2.40 12.19 -10.83
N ALA A 103 1.52 12.98 -11.43
CA ALA A 103 0.59 13.81 -10.66
C ALA A 103 -0.48 12.94 -9.96
N CYS A 104 -0.87 13.30 -8.74
CA CYS A 104 -1.94 12.64 -8.00
C CYS A 104 -3.10 13.61 -7.78
N GLY A 105 -4.29 13.24 -8.26
CA GLY A 105 -5.54 13.92 -7.96
C GLY A 105 -6.36 13.15 -6.94
N VAL A 106 -6.87 13.83 -5.92
CA VAL A 106 -7.78 13.22 -4.93
C VAL A 106 -9.09 13.99 -4.95
N LEU A 107 -10.17 13.29 -5.34
CA LEU A 107 -11.51 13.84 -5.32
C LEU A 107 -12.17 13.52 -3.98
N VAL A 108 -12.62 14.58 -3.30
CA VAL A 108 -13.20 14.51 -1.96
C VAL A 108 -14.54 15.26 -1.94
N PRO A 109 -15.57 14.72 -1.27
CA PRO A 109 -16.84 15.42 -1.11
C PRO A 109 -16.69 16.62 -0.19
N GLU A 110 -17.32 17.74 -0.58
CA GLU A 110 -17.35 18.98 0.19
C GLU A 110 -17.89 18.75 1.62
N GLY A 111 -17.22 19.34 2.61
CA GLY A 111 -17.65 19.31 4.02
C GLY A 111 -17.52 17.97 4.76
N LYS A 112 -17.03 16.89 4.13
CA LYS A 112 -16.94 15.54 4.73
C LYS A 112 -15.50 15.03 4.89
N ILE A 113 -14.58 15.88 5.33
CA ILE A 113 -13.16 15.50 5.50
C ILE A 113 -12.69 15.78 6.92
N ALA A 114 -12.18 14.75 7.58
CA ALA A 114 -11.41 14.92 8.81
C ALA A 114 -10.00 15.40 8.46
N MET A 115 -9.58 16.54 9.01
CA MET A 115 -8.27 17.16 8.70
C MET A 115 -7.07 16.21 8.84
N GLY A 116 -7.07 15.33 9.85
CA GLY A 116 -6.00 14.35 10.04
C GLY A 116 -5.90 13.28 8.94
N LYS A 117 -6.94 13.11 8.11
CA LYS A 117 -6.89 12.25 6.93
C LYS A 117 -6.46 13.01 5.68
N LEU A 118 -6.72 14.32 5.63
CA LEU A 118 -6.24 15.20 4.56
C LEU A 118 -4.73 15.42 4.67
N SER A 119 -4.18 15.53 5.89
CA SER A 119 -2.73 15.74 6.11
C SER A 119 -1.84 14.56 5.67
N GLN A 120 -2.44 13.44 5.29
CA GLN A 120 -1.73 12.25 4.78
C GLN A 120 -1.66 12.20 3.24
N ALA A 121 -2.44 13.04 2.55
CA ALA A 121 -2.54 13.09 1.09
C ALA A 121 -1.62 14.14 0.49
#